data_AF-A0A0F9M5I9-F1
#
_entry.id   AF-A0A0F9M5I9-F1
#
_cell.length_a   1.000
_cell.length_b   1.000
_cell.length_c   1.000
_cell.angle_alpha   90.00
_cell.angle_beta   90.00
_cell.angle_gamma   90.00
#
_symmetry.space_group_name_H-M   'P 1'
#
loop_
_entity.id
_entity.type
_entity.pdbx_description
1 polymer ?
#
loop_
_entity_poly.entity_id
_entity_poly.type
_entity_poly.pdbx_seq_one_letter_code
_entity_poly.pdbx_strand_id
1 'polypeptide(L)'
;MKIKVPKEIKIGANCVTVLFEDALIDFHDKVGQARYYAGEIVLLKRGVQDSILMGNFLHELIHWIDHTYNNLQLNETQTDALANGIHILLDDLGVELDWSDIK
;
A
#
# COMPACT_ATOMS: atom_id res chain seq x y z
N MET A 1 11.23 14.99 4.27
CA MET A 1 10.07 15.12 5.18
C MET A 1 9.55 13.74 5.48
N LYS A 2 9.35 13.39 6.75
CA LYS A 2 8.84 12.05 7.11
C LYS A 2 7.34 12.12 7.43
N ILE A 3 6.52 11.35 6.72
CA ILE A 3 5.07 11.27 6.92
C ILE A 3 4.75 9.94 7.59
N LYS A 4 4.04 10.00 8.71
CA LYS A 4 3.61 8.80 9.43
C LYS A 4 2.50 8.08 8.70
N VAL A 5 2.69 6.78 8.46
CA VAL A 5 1.61 5.91 7.95
C VAL A 5 0.77 5.48 9.16
N PRO A 6 -0.50 5.90 9.23
CA PRO A 6 -1.36 5.50 10.34
C PRO A 6 -1.74 4.03 10.18
N LYS A 7 -1.97 3.36 11.31
CA LYS A 7 -2.48 1.98 11.32
C LYS A 7 -3.84 1.86 10.63
N GLU A 8 -4.65 2.91 10.64
CA GLU A 8 -5.95 2.95 9.98
C GLU A 8 -6.02 4.16 9.04
N ILE A 9 -6.42 3.92 7.79
CA ILE A 9 -6.60 4.92 6.75
C ILE A 9 -8.07 4.91 6.34
N LYS A 10 -8.66 6.11 6.23
CA LYS A 10 -10.03 6.25 5.71
C LYS A 10 -10.01 6.42 4.20
N ILE A 11 -10.72 5.53 3.50
CA ILE A 11 -10.89 5.58 2.05
C ILE A 11 -12.38 5.58 1.75
N GLY A 12 -12.93 6.77 1.48
CA GLY A 12 -14.37 6.96 1.33
C GLY A 12 -15.10 6.65 2.63
N ALA A 13 -16.01 5.67 2.58
CA ALA A 13 -16.72 5.17 3.75
C ALA A 13 -15.97 4.05 4.50
N ASN A 14 -14.88 3.51 3.93
CA ASN A 14 -14.15 2.37 4.47
C ASN A 14 -13.06 2.82 5.44
N CYS A 15 -12.90 2.08 6.54
CA CYS A 15 -11.73 2.16 7.41
C CYS A 15 -10.81 0.99 7.07
N VAL A 16 -9.60 1.28 6.62
CA VAL A 16 -8.66 0.29 6.10
C VAL A 16 -7.45 0.19 7.03
N THR A 17 -7.22 -1.00 7.57
CA THR A 17 -6.10 -1.29 8.47
C THR A 17 -4.85 -1.60 7.66
N VAL A 18 -3.74 -0.93 7.95
CA VAL A 18 -2.42 -1.24 7.39
C VAL A 18 -1.68 -2.14 8.39
N LEU A 19 -1.16 -3.27 7.92
CA LEU A 19 -0.48 -4.25 8.77
C LEU A 19 0.63 -4.99 8.02
N PHE A 20 1.57 -5.56 8.78
CA PHE A 20 2.63 -6.41 8.23
C PHE A 20 2.31 -7.89 8.41
N GLU A 21 2.58 -8.68 7.37
CA GLU A 21 2.42 -10.13 7.41
C GLU A 21 3.59 -10.82 6.69
N ASP A 22 4.50 -11.42 7.46
CA ASP A 22 5.69 -12.08 6.91
C ASP A 22 5.36 -13.33 6.07
N ALA A 23 4.19 -13.92 6.28
CA ALA A 23 3.71 -15.11 5.59
C ALA A 23 3.25 -14.86 4.14
N LEU A 24 3.17 -13.59 3.70
CA LEU A 24 2.73 -13.22 2.35
C LEU A 24 3.57 -13.86 1.23
N ILE A 25 4.90 -13.89 1.40
CA ILE A 25 5.79 -14.51 0.41
C ILE A 25 5.66 -16.04 0.44
N ASP A 26 5.57 -16.62 1.64
CA ASP A 26 5.63 -18.06 1.84
C ASP A 26 4.40 -18.78 1.25
N PHE A 27 3.23 -18.12 1.21
CA PHE A 27 1.99 -18.72 0.73
C PHE A 27 1.48 -18.19 -0.61
N HIS A 28 1.87 -16.97 -1.00
CA HIS A 28 1.22 -16.29 -2.12
C HIS A 28 2.19 -15.71 -3.17
N ASP A 29 3.51 -15.75 -2.94
CA ASP A 29 4.52 -15.08 -3.79
C ASP A 29 4.20 -13.59 -4.00
N LYS A 30 3.70 -12.94 -2.94
CA LYS A 30 3.29 -11.53 -2.94
C LYS A 30 4.08 -10.71 -1.93
N VAL A 31 4.27 -9.44 -2.25
CA VAL A 31 4.93 -8.44 -1.39
C VAL A 31 3.94 -7.42 -0.79
N GLY A 32 2.67 -7.48 -1.23
CA GLY A 32 1.53 -6.70 -0.76
C GLY A 32 0.21 -7.39 -1.11
N GLN A 33 -0.87 -7.03 -0.41
CA GLN A 33 -2.22 -7.43 -0.75
C GLN A 33 -3.30 -6.50 -0.17
N ALA A 34 -4.17 -5.99 -1.02
CA ALA A 34 -5.44 -5.37 -0.65
C ALA A 34 -6.51 -6.45 -0.37
N ARG A 35 -7.01 -6.52 0.86
CA ARG A 35 -8.05 -7.46 1.30
C ARG A 35 -9.35 -6.70 1.58
N TYR A 36 -10.17 -6.52 0.55
CA TYR A 36 -11.37 -5.65 0.61
C TYR A 36 -12.39 -6.06 1.67
N TYR A 37 -12.68 -7.36 1.80
CA TYR A 37 -13.66 -7.84 2.78
C TYR A 37 -13.18 -7.69 4.22
N ALA A 38 -11.87 -7.85 4.46
CA ALA A 38 -11.28 -7.69 5.79
C ALA A 38 -11.01 -6.22 6.16
N GLY A 39 -11.02 -5.32 5.17
CA GLY A 39 -10.66 -3.92 5.42
C GLY A 39 -9.16 -3.75 5.64
N GLU A 40 -8.30 -4.46 4.89
CA GLU A 40 -6.86 -4.48 5.16
C GLU A 40 -6.01 -4.15 3.92
N ILE A 41 -4.88 -3.47 4.17
CA ILE A 41 -3.69 -3.44 3.32
C ILE A 41 -2.61 -4.20 4.06
N VAL A 42 -2.19 -5.33 3.49
CA VAL A 42 -1.21 -6.22 4.08
C VAL A 42 0.09 -6.08 3.30
N LEU A 43 1.20 -5.84 4.00
CA LEU A 43 2.52 -5.64 3.39
C LEU A 43 3.52 -6.65 3.93
N LEU A 44 4.46 -7.06 3.08
CA LEU A 44 5.60 -7.82 3.53
C LEU A 44 6.64 -6.88 4.16
N LYS A 45 7.00 -7.11 5.43
CA LYS A 45 8.06 -6.35 6.10
C LYS A 45 9.43 -6.98 5.97
N ARG A 46 9.52 -8.29 6.11
CA ARG A 46 10.80 -9.00 6.26
C ARG A 46 11.74 -8.78 5.08
N GLY A 47 12.86 -8.11 5.33
CA GLY A 47 13.95 -7.94 4.37
C GLY A 47 13.66 -6.98 3.20
N VAL A 48 12.55 -6.24 3.28
CA VAL A 48 12.16 -5.27 2.25
C VAL A 48 12.72 -3.89 2.60
N GLN A 49 13.31 -3.21 1.63
CA GLN A 49 13.79 -1.83 1.80
C GLN A 49 12.60 -0.86 1.85
N ASP A 50 12.72 0.23 2.61
CA ASP A 50 11.62 1.20 2.80
C ASP A 50 11.07 1.78 1.49
N SER A 51 11.91 1.98 0.47
CA SER A 51 11.47 2.45 -0.86
C SER A 51 10.62 1.41 -1.60
N ILE A 52 11.01 0.14 -1.55
CA ILE A 52 10.21 -0.97 -2.12
C ILE A 52 8.89 -1.10 -1.35
N LEU A 53 8.96 -0.98 -0.02
CA LEU A 53 7.78 -1.04 0.85
C LEU A 53 6.80 0.10 0.54
N MET A 54 7.31 1.30 0.31
CA MET A 54 6.52 2.45 -0.13
C MET A 54 5.83 2.19 -1.48
N GLY A 55 6.55 1.66 -2.46
CA GLY A 55 5.97 1.29 -3.76
C GLY A 55 4.83 0.28 -3.62
N ASN A 56 5.05 -0.79 -2.86
CA ASN A 56 4.03 -1.82 -2.60
C ASN A 56 2.81 -1.25 -1.85
N PHE A 57 3.05 -0.41 -0.85
CA PHE A 57 1.97 0.26 -0.13
C PHE A 57 1.13 1.14 -1.06
N LEU A 58 1.76 1.93 -1.92
CA LEU A 58 1.05 2.79 -2.87
C LEU A 58 0.25 1.96 -3.88
N HIS A 59 0.81 0.84 -4.36
CA HIS A 59 0.11 -0.10 -5.25
C HIS A 59 -1.18 -0.62 -4.59
N GLU A 60 -1.10 -1.16 -3.38
CA GLU A 60 -2.28 -1.69 -2.67
C GLU A 60 -3.26 -0.59 -2.24
N LEU A 61 -2.76 0.61 -1.94
CA LEU A 61 -3.59 1.77 -1.65
C LEU A 61 -4.42 2.17 -2.87
N ILE A 62 -3.83 2.13 -4.07
CA ILE A 62 -4.53 2.43 -5.32
C ILE A 62 -5.60 1.37 -5.60
N HIS A 63 -5.31 0.09 -5.36
CA HIS A 63 -6.34 -0.95 -5.41
C HIS A 63 -7.54 -0.65 -4.51
N TRP A 64 -7.31 -0.20 -3.28
CA TRP A 64 -8.38 0.22 -2.39
C TRP A 64 -9.15 1.46 -2.86
N ILE A 65 -8.46 2.44 -3.43
CA ILE A 65 -9.07 3.64 -4.01
C ILE A 65 -9.93 3.25 -5.22
N ASP A 66 -9.40 2.42 -6.13
CA ASP A 66 -10.10 1.91 -7.31
C ASP A 66 -11.33 1.08 -6.91
N HIS A 67 -11.19 0.19 -5.93
CA HIS A 67 -12.31 -0.54 -5.36
C HIS A 67 -13.42 0.40 -4.86
N THR A 68 -13.04 1.44 -4.11
CA THR A 68 -13.98 2.34 -3.44
C THR A 68 -14.69 3.29 -4.40
N TYR A 69 -13.98 3.83 -5.39
CA TYR A 69 -14.48 4.93 -6.20
C TYR A 69 -14.73 4.58 -7.67
N ASN A 70 -14.15 3.48 -8.15
CA ASN A 70 -14.14 3.16 -9.56
C ASN A 70 -14.49 1.69 -9.83
N ASN A 71 -14.93 0.93 -8.83
CA ASN A 71 -15.44 -0.44 -8.96
C ASN A 71 -14.46 -1.40 -9.68
N LEU A 72 -13.20 -1.39 -9.24
CA LEU A 72 -12.16 -2.32 -9.69
C LEU A 72 -11.94 -2.33 -11.22
N GLN A 73 -11.88 -1.15 -11.84
CA GLN A 73 -11.71 -1.03 -13.29
C GLN A 73 -10.26 -0.84 -13.72
N LEU A 74 -9.35 -0.54 -12.79
CA LEU A 74 -7.94 -0.49 -13.09
C LEU A 74 -7.38 -1.90 -13.17
N ASN A 75 -6.62 -2.17 -14.23
CA ASN A 75 -5.80 -3.38 -14.28
C ASN A 75 -4.46 -3.17 -13.56
N GLU A 76 -3.75 -4.26 -13.28
CA GLU A 76 -2.44 -4.27 -12.61
C GLU A 76 -1.44 -3.28 -13.23
N THR A 77 -1.32 -3.25 -14.56
CA THR A 77 -0.38 -2.33 -15.23
C THR A 77 -0.74 -0.87 -14.99
N GLN A 78 -2.02 -0.52 -14.95
CA GLN A 78 -2.47 0.84 -14.65
C GLN A 78 -2.24 1.19 -13.17
N THR A 79 -2.54 0.25 -12.27
CA THR A 79 -2.25 0.39 -10.83
C THR A 79 -0.76 0.62 -10.59
N ASP A 80 0.11 -0.20 -11.19
CA ASP A 80 1.56 -0.06 -11.11
C ASP A 80 2.05 1.28 -11.66
N ALA A 81 1.54 1.71 -12.82
CA ALA A 81 1.93 2.97 -13.42
C ALA A 81 1.56 4.16 -12.52
N LEU A 82 0.38 4.14 -11.90
CA LEU A 82 -0.05 5.17 -10.96
C LEU A 82 0.77 5.12 -9.66
N ALA A 83 1.01 3.93 -9.10
CA ALA A 83 1.79 3.74 -7.89
C ALA A 83 3.21 4.27 -8.06
N ASN A 84 3.86 3.90 -9.16
CA ASN A 84 5.21 4.34 -9.49
C ASN A 84 5.27 5.85 -9.75
N GLY A 85 4.30 6.41 -10.48
CA GLY A 85 4.23 7.85 -10.71
C GLY A 85 4.11 8.65 -9.41
N ILE A 86 3.27 8.19 -8.48
CA ILE A 86 3.12 8.81 -7.16
C ILE A 86 4.39 8.63 -6.33
N HIS A 87 5.02 7.46 -6.37
CA HIS A 87 6.27 7.19 -5.65
C HIS A 87 7.37 8.15 -6.09
N ILE A 88 7.62 8.27 -7.40
CA ILE A 88 8.63 9.20 -7.95
C ILE A 88 8.32 10.64 -7.54
N LEU A 89 7.05 11.06 -7.65
CA LEU A 89 6.66 12.41 -7.23
C LEU A 89 6.95 12.67 -5.74
N LEU A 90 6.66 11.70 -4.88
CA LEU A 90 6.92 11.83 -3.44
C LEU A 90 8.43 11.84 -3.14
N ASP A 91 9.22 11.05 -3.86
CA ASP A 91 10.68 11.04 -3.73
C ASP A 91 11.30 12.38 -4.17
N ASP A 92 10.83 12.96 -5.28
CA ASP A 92 11.23 14.30 -5.75
C ASP A 92 10.88 15.40 -4.72
N LEU A 93 9.79 15.22 -3.98
CA LEU A 93 9.39 16.09 -2.86
C LEU A 93 10.16 15.79 -1.56
N GLY A 94 11.05 14.80 -1.57
CA GLY A 94 11.81 14.32 -0.42
C GLY A 94 10.92 13.73 0.67
N VAL A 95 9.80 13.11 0.31
CA VAL A 95 8.86 12.48 1.24
C VAL A 95 9.25 11.03 1.49
N GLU A 96 9.44 10.70 2.77
CA GLU A 96 9.65 9.35 3.25
C GLU A 96 8.48 8.91 4.14
N LEU A 97 8.15 7.62 4.13
CA LEU A 97 7.10 7.07 4.97
C LEU A 97 7.68 6.54 6.29
N ASP A 98 7.02 6.88 7.40
CA ASP A 98 7.32 6.34 8.73
C ASP A 98 6.35 5.20 9.09
N TRP A 99 6.89 3.99 9.14
CA TRP A 99 6.17 2.75 9.41
C TRP A 99 6.09 2.40 10.90
N SER A 100 6.51 3.31 11.79
CA SER A 100 6.69 3.07 13.22
C SER A 100 5.42 2.61 13.95
N ASP A 101 4.24 2.97 13.43
CA ASP A 101 2.94 2.57 13.99
C ASP A 101 2.39 1.25 13.45
N ILE A 102 3.01 0.68 12.42
CA ILE A 102 2.52 -0.53 11.76
C ILE A 102 3.15 -1.75 12.42
N LYS A 103 2.28 -2.66 12.87
CA LYS A 103 2.66 -3.91 13.54
C LYS A 103 2.65 -5.07 12.57
#